data_AF-A0A934CY61-F1
#
_entry.id   AF-A0A934CY61-F1
#
_cell.length_a   1.000
_cell.length_b   1.000
_cell.length_c   1.000
_cell.angle_alpha   90.00
_cell.angle_beta   90.00
_cell.angle_gamma   90.00
#
_symmetry.space_group_name_H-M   'P 1'
#
loop_
_entity.id
_entity.type
_entity.pdbx_description
1 polymer ?
#
loop_
_entity_poly.entity_id
_entity_poly.type
_entity_poly.pdbx_seq_one_letter_code
_entity_poly.pdbx_strand_id
1 'polypeptide(L)'
;MTFRFEEENYRNVYVLEDYYCTNPFCDCNHATVSLYDEEHDRRISFLLNFNKTHGPLPNHPKLEPLENEIVKGFVKDLRDEAWTLLRQRYLEAKGYGERNPMSYLVFESGRYVNYMEMFPKNNLLLDFSQDGQRYFAEDSYEMDPRNGAKDARLAFYKFDPKEDKQPPLFNYTYFLDEKLREEEDKKLGGDELNILAALNQFVPNLADVVKSRYKQVKQLGKELMEASPKTGIATAKINRNDLCPCGSGKKYKKCCALKLN
;
A
#
# COMPACT_ATOMS: atom_id res chain seq x y z
N MET A 1 0.21 27.33 4.92
CA MET A 1 0.34 27.96 6.24
C MET A 1 1.47 27.25 6.96
N THR A 2 2.58 27.93 7.17
CA THR A 2 3.76 27.42 7.87
C THR A 2 3.50 27.54 9.36
N PHE A 3 3.47 26.42 10.10
CA PHE A 3 3.40 26.49 11.56
C PHE A 3 4.80 26.74 12.11
N ARG A 4 4.92 27.74 12.97
CA ARG A 4 6.12 28.01 13.74
C ARG A 4 5.93 27.46 15.14
N PHE A 5 6.89 26.68 15.59
CA PHE A 5 6.98 26.18 16.95
C PHE A 5 8.26 26.72 17.58
N GLU A 6 8.14 27.27 18.78
CA GLU A 6 9.26 27.83 19.53
C GLU A 6 9.51 26.93 20.74
N GLU A 7 10.77 26.56 20.98
CA GLU A 7 11.12 25.76 22.16
C GLU A 7 10.75 26.50 23.45
N GLU A 8 10.47 25.76 24.52
CA GLU A 8 10.38 26.36 25.85
C GLU A 8 11.69 27.12 26.12
N ASN A 9 11.59 28.44 26.33
CA ASN A 9 12.68 29.44 26.42
C ASN A 9 13.15 30.11 25.11
N TYR A 10 12.40 30.00 24.00
CA TYR A 10 12.65 30.71 22.73
C TYR A 10 14.05 30.47 22.14
N ARG A 11 14.62 29.28 22.35
CA ARG A 11 16.00 28.97 21.90
C ARG A 11 16.10 28.76 20.41
N ASN A 12 15.15 28.03 19.82
CA ASN A 12 15.11 27.72 18.40
C ASN A 12 13.68 27.89 17.86
N VAL A 13 13.57 28.23 16.58
CA VAL A 13 12.30 28.30 15.84
C VAL A 13 12.26 27.17 14.82
N TYR A 14 11.21 26.36 14.87
CA TYR A 14 11.01 25.25 13.94
C TYR A 14 9.92 25.55 12.92
N VAL A 15 10.18 25.20 11.67
CA VAL A 15 9.21 25.09 10.60
C VAL A 15 8.60 23.68 10.63
N LEU A 16 7.27 23.61 10.73
CA LEU A 16 6.55 22.34 10.65
C LEU A 16 6.34 21.93 9.20
N GLU A 17 6.79 20.73 8.86
CA GLU A 17 6.44 20.00 7.64
C GLU A 17 5.56 18.79 8.00
N ASP A 18 4.51 18.55 7.23
CA ASP A 18 3.57 17.45 7.45
C ASP A 18 3.36 16.62 6.18
N TYR A 19 3.37 15.30 6.34
CA TYR A 19 3.19 14.32 5.27
C TYR A 19 2.12 13.31 5.67
N TYR A 20 1.31 12.89 4.70
CA TYR A 20 0.18 12.01 4.92
C TYR A 20 0.23 10.82 3.96
N CYS A 21 -0.14 9.65 4.46
CA CYS A 21 -0.37 8.49 3.61
C CYS A 21 -1.56 8.77 2.69
N THR A 22 -1.34 8.69 1.38
CA THR A 22 -2.40 8.89 0.38
C THR A 22 -3.21 7.63 0.10
N ASN A 23 -2.74 6.43 0.51
CA ASN A 23 -3.46 5.18 0.27
C ASN A 23 -4.80 5.14 1.04
N PRO A 24 -5.97 5.19 0.38
CA PRO A 24 -7.26 5.18 1.06
C PRO A 24 -7.56 3.84 1.77
N PHE A 25 -6.90 2.74 1.38
CA PHE A 25 -7.07 1.41 1.96
C PHE A 25 -6.15 1.15 3.17
N CYS A 26 -5.21 2.05 3.45
CA CYS A 26 -4.34 1.94 4.61
C CYS A 26 -5.04 2.48 5.88
N ASP A 27 -5.06 1.66 6.94
CA ASP A 27 -5.67 1.96 8.23
C ASP A 27 -4.84 2.90 9.14
N CYS A 28 -3.79 3.52 8.60
CA CYS A 28 -2.95 4.45 9.34
C CYS A 28 -3.76 5.64 9.86
N ASN A 29 -3.61 5.98 11.13
CA ASN A 29 -4.33 7.08 11.78
C ASN A 29 -3.35 8.12 12.37
N HIS A 30 -2.40 8.56 11.53
CA HIS A 30 -1.33 9.48 11.92
C HIS A 30 -0.91 10.39 10.77
N ALA A 31 -0.23 11.47 11.12
CA ALA A 31 0.59 12.27 10.21
C ALA A 31 2.07 12.01 10.49
N THR A 32 2.91 12.05 9.45
CA THR A 32 4.36 12.18 9.63
C THR A 32 4.67 13.67 9.76
N VAL A 33 5.22 14.09 10.89
CA VAL A 33 5.56 15.49 11.17
C VAL A 33 7.08 15.61 11.24
N SER A 34 7.63 16.65 10.61
CA SER A 34 9.01 17.07 10.79
C SER A 34 9.08 18.49 11.32
N LEU A 35 9.85 18.70 12.39
CA LEU A 35 10.24 20.02 12.88
C LEU A 35 11.61 20.34 12.29
N TYR A 36 11.67 21.32 11.41
CA TYR A 36 12.89 21.74 10.73
C TYR A 36 13.40 23.06 11.30
N ASP A 37 14.61 23.03 11.85
CA ASP A 37 15.38 24.19 12.26
C ASP A 37 16.30 24.59 11.11
N GLU A 38 15.94 25.68 10.44
CA GLU A 38 16.67 26.23 9.29
C GLU A 38 18.04 26.78 9.67
N GLU A 39 18.21 27.31 10.90
CA GLU A 39 19.46 27.95 11.32
C GLU A 39 20.57 26.91 11.54
N HIS A 40 20.21 25.74 12.05
CA HIS A 40 21.14 24.66 12.37
C HIS A 40 21.08 23.47 11.39
N ASP A 41 20.28 23.58 10.32
CA ASP A 41 19.99 22.51 9.35
C ASP A 41 19.62 21.18 10.03
N ARG A 42 18.75 21.26 11.04
CA ARG A 42 18.37 20.12 11.88
C ARG A 42 16.92 19.75 11.65
N ARG A 43 16.64 18.45 11.51
CA ARG A 43 15.29 17.92 11.31
C ARG A 43 14.95 16.86 12.34
N ILE A 44 13.82 17.05 13.03
CA ILE A 44 13.28 16.09 14.00
C ILE A 44 11.96 15.55 13.43
N SER A 45 11.94 14.27 13.04
CA SER A 45 10.76 13.66 12.40
C SER A 45 10.15 12.56 13.24
N PHE A 46 8.82 12.55 13.36
CA PHE A 46 8.07 11.60 14.18
C PHE A 46 6.67 11.34 13.62
N LEU A 47 6.03 10.26 14.09
CA LEU A 47 4.62 10.00 13.84
C LEU A 47 3.78 10.74 14.87
N LEU A 48 2.82 11.55 14.42
CA LEU A 48 1.78 12.16 15.25
C LEU A 48 0.47 11.42 15.04
N ASN A 49 0.05 10.62 16.03
CA ASN A 49 -1.20 9.87 15.99
C ASN A 49 -2.40 10.78 16.26
N PHE A 50 -3.53 10.52 15.60
CA PHE A 50 -4.76 11.31 15.76
C PHE A 50 -5.52 11.11 17.09
N ASN A 51 -4.85 10.52 18.09
CA ASN A 51 -5.26 10.49 19.50
C ASN A 51 -4.32 11.35 20.39
N LYS A 52 -3.55 12.26 19.79
CA LYS A 52 -2.57 13.17 20.42
C LYS A 52 -1.41 12.44 21.10
N THR A 53 -1.06 11.26 20.61
CA THR A 53 0.18 10.57 20.98
C THR A 53 1.21 10.65 19.85
N HIS A 54 2.47 10.35 20.14
CA HIS A 54 3.52 10.29 19.12
C HIS A 54 4.30 8.99 19.19
N GLY A 55 4.99 8.67 18.10
CA GLY A 55 5.86 7.49 18.01
C GLY A 55 7.02 7.72 17.05
N PRO A 56 8.03 6.83 17.06
CA PRO A 56 9.15 6.89 16.14
C PRO A 56 8.69 6.59 14.71
N LEU A 57 9.41 7.13 13.73
CA LEU A 57 9.23 6.72 12.34
C LEU A 57 9.78 5.28 12.14
N PRO A 58 9.06 4.41 11.40
CA PRO A 58 9.55 3.08 11.09
C PRO A 58 10.87 3.15 10.31
N ASN A 59 11.86 2.32 10.67
CA ASN A 59 13.18 2.26 10.04
C ASN A 59 14.03 3.55 10.13
N HIS A 60 13.68 4.49 11.01
CA HIS A 60 14.51 5.66 11.32
C HIS A 60 15.26 5.48 12.65
N PRO A 61 16.38 6.21 12.85
CA PRO A 61 17.04 6.30 14.15
C PRO A 61 16.06 6.74 15.24
N LYS A 62 16.31 6.30 16.47
CA LYS A 62 15.56 6.80 17.62
C LYS A 62 15.91 8.28 17.83
N LEU A 63 14.93 9.04 18.27
CA LEU A 63 15.14 10.42 18.70
C LEU A 63 16.09 10.47 19.90
N GLU A 64 17.00 11.43 19.88
CA GLU A 64 17.87 11.74 21.01
C GLU A 64 17.05 12.27 22.21
N PRO A 65 17.59 12.28 23.45
CA PRO A 65 16.84 12.72 24.63
C PRO A 65 16.22 14.12 24.48
N LEU A 66 17.00 15.08 23.99
CA LEU A 66 16.54 16.45 23.75
C LEU A 66 15.45 16.52 22.67
N GLU A 67 15.56 15.70 21.62
CA GLU A 67 14.56 15.66 20.54
C GLU A 67 13.24 15.10 21.04
N ASN A 68 13.28 14.09 21.93
CA ASN A 68 12.08 13.59 22.59
C ASN A 68 11.41 14.64 23.47
N GLU A 69 12.19 15.48 24.17
CA GLU A 69 11.64 16.58 24.97
C GLU A 69 10.97 17.64 24.08
N ILE A 70 11.61 18.02 22.98
CA ILE A 70 11.05 18.94 21.98
C ILE A 70 9.74 18.38 21.40
N VAL A 71 9.72 17.11 20.99
CA VAL A 71 8.51 16.47 20.45
C VAL A 71 7.41 16.40 21.50
N LYS A 72 7.72 16.06 22.76
CA LYS A 72 6.74 16.05 23.84
C LYS A 72 6.13 17.43 24.09
N GLY A 73 6.95 18.48 24.12
CA GLY A 73 6.50 19.87 24.24
C GLY A 73 5.56 20.25 23.09
N PHE A 74 6.01 20.01 21.85
CA PHE A 74 5.20 20.25 20.65
C PHE A 74 3.84 19.55 20.68
N VAL A 75 3.80 18.24 21.02
CA VAL A 75 2.54 17.47 21.05
C VAL A 75 1.62 17.95 22.16
N LYS A 76 2.17 18.30 23.33
CA LYS A 76 1.41 18.82 24.48
C LYS A 76 0.79 20.18 24.18
N ASP A 77 1.52 21.05 23.50
CA ASP A 77 1.12 22.44 23.22
C ASP A 77 0.39 22.59 21.86
N LEU A 78 0.14 21.47 21.17
CA LEU A 78 -0.56 21.47 19.89
C LEU A 78 -2.01 21.93 20.07
N ARG A 79 -2.27 23.17 19.61
CA ARG A 79 -3.60 23.80 19.63
C ARG A 79 -4.64 23.01 18.84
N ASP A 80 -5.90 23.10 19.28
CA ASP A 80 -7.01 22.36 18.68
C ASP A 80 -7.30 22.77 17.22
N GLU A 81 -7.04 24.02 16.82
CA GLU A 81 -7.19 24.43 15.42
C GLU A 81 -6.12 23.81 14.52
N ALA A 82 -4.87 23.78 15.00
CA ALA A 82 -3.76 23.14 14.29
C ALA A 82 -4.02 21.63 14.16
N TRP A 83 -4.48 21.00 15.23
CA TRP A 83 -4.90 19.62 15.25
C TRP A 83 -6.01 19.31 14.24
N THR A 84 -7.05 20.13 14.22
CA THR A 84 -8.18 20.00 13.29
C THR A 84 -7.69 20.11 11.84
N LEU A 85 -6.77 21.04 11.56
CA LEU A 85 -6.20 21.18 10.22
C LEU A 85 -5.39 19.95 9.79
N LEU A 86 -4.58 19.35 10.69
CA LEU A 86 -3.83 18.14 10.38
C LEU A 86 -4.77 16.96 10.06
N ARG A 87 -5.88 16.82 10.79
CA ARG A 87 -6.91 15.80 10.51
C ARG A 87 -7.61 16.04 9.18
N GLN A 88 -7.92 17.31 8.86
CA GLN A 88 -8.52 17.67 7.59
C GLN A 88 -7.59 17.31 6.42
N ARG A 89 -6.31 17.71 6.49
CA ARG A 89 -5.29 17.38 5.46
C ARG A 89 -5.09 15.89 5.28
N TYR A 90 -5.16 15.11 6.36
CA TYR A 90 -5.14 13.66 6.28
C TYR A 90 -6.30 13.09 5.47
N LEU A 91 -7.54 13.53 5.74
CA LEU A 91 -8.71 13.10 4.96
C LEU A 91 -8.61 13.53 3.49
N GLU A 92 -8.14 14.75 3.25
CA GLU A 92 -7.87 15.26 1.90
C GLU A 92 -6.80 14.42 1.17
N ALA A 93 -5.75 13.97 1.85
CA ALA A 93 -4.71 13.12 1.28
C ALA A 93 -5.25 11.73 0.91
N LYS A 94 -6.12 11.14 1.72
CA LYS A 94 -6.81 9.87 1.40
C LYS A 94 -7.72 10.03 0.18
N GLY A 95 -8.53 11.09 0.15
CA GLY A 95 -9.36 11.41 -1.02
C GLY A 95 -8.56 11.83 -2.26
N TYR A 96 -7.34 12.34 -2.09
CA TYR A 96 -6.40 12.56 -3.18
C TYR A 96 -5.91 11.23 -3.78
N GLY A 97 -5.50 10.26 -2.95
CA GLY A 97 -5.06 8.96 -3.42
C GLY A 97 -6.18 8.17 -4.11
N GLU A 98 -7.41 8.21 -3.60
CA GLU A 98 -8.57 7.60 -4.29
C GLU A 98 -8.74 8.11 -5.73
N ARG A 99 -8.38 9.38 -5.98
CA ARG A 99 -8.40 9.98 -7.32
C ARG A 99 -7.12 9.74 -8.11
N ASN A 100 -6.01 9.44 -7.44
CA ASN A 100 -4.67 9.33 -8.00
C ASN A 100 -3.93 8.09 -7.41
N PRO A 101 -4.31 6.85 -7.77
CA PRO A 101 -3.72 5.64 -7.17
C PRO A 101 -2.19 5.57 -7.25
N MET A 102 -1.62 6.16 -8.31
CA MET A 102 -0.18 6.32 -8.51
C MET A 102 0.56 7.01 -7.35
N SER A 103 -0.14 7.76 -6.49
CA SER A 103 0.49 8.44 -5.35
C SER A 103 0.88 7.50 -4.21
N TYR A 104 0.36 6.27 -4.19
CA TYR A 104 0.66 5.29 -3.15
C TYR A 104 1.02 3.90 -3.69
N LEU A 105 0.71 3.61 -4.95
CA LEU A 105 1.10 2.33 -5.56
C LEU A 105 2.60 2.24 -5.70
N VAL A 106 3.14 1.10 -5.25
CA VAL A 106 4.57 0.77 -5.36
C VAL A 106 4.71 -0.35 -6.38
N PHE A 107 5.54 -0.13 -7.40
CA PHE A 107 5.84 -1.17 -8.38
C PHE A 107 6.80 -2.20 -7.78
N GLU A 108 6.32 -3.44 -7.64
CA GLU A 108 7.10 -4.56 -7.13
C GLU A 108 6.82 -5.81 -7.99
N SER A 109 7.83 -6.24 -8.75
CA SER A 109 7.69 -7.38 -9.66
C SER A 109 7.36 -8.66 -8.90
N GLY A 110 6.31 -9.36 -9.32
CA GLY A 110 5.84 -10.61 -8.72
C GLY A 110 4.88 -10.42 -7.54
N ARG A 111 4.61 -9.18 -7.12
CA ARG A 111 3.60 -8.88 -6.11
C ARG A 111 2.22 -8.82 -6.76
N TYR A 112 1.27 -9.53 -6.17
CA TYR A 112 -0.15 -9.37 -6.49
C TYR A 112 -0.74 -8.26 -5.63
N VAL A 113 -1.46 -7.35 -6.27
CA VAL A 113 -2.14 -6.23 -5.62
C VAL A 113 -3.63 -6.34 -5.91
N ASN A 114 -4.46 -6.06 -4.90
CA ASN A 114 -5.92 -6.07 -5.05
C ASN A 114 -6.34 -5.05 -6.11
N TYR A 115 -7.25 -5.45 -7.00
CA TYR A 115 -7.69 -4.60 -8.10
C TYR A 115 -8.38 -3.32 -7.62
N MET A 116 -9.14 -3.37 -6.53
CA MET A 116 -9.75 -2.18 -5.92
C MET A 116 -8.69 -1.21 -5.39
N GLU A 117 -7.55 -1.70 -4.90
CA GLU A 117 -6.44 -0.82 -4.50
C GLU A 117 -5.83 -0.07 -5.69
N MET A 118 -5.77 -0.71 -6.85
CA MET A 118 -5.26 -0.10 -8.09
C MET A 118 -6.29 0.80 -8.78
N PHE A 119 -7.57 0.47 -8.66
CA PHE A 119 -8.69 1.14 -9.33
C PHE A 119 -9.84 1.41 -8.34
N PRO A 120 -9.64 2.28 -7.32
CA PRO A 120 -10.59 2.51 -6.23
C PRO A 120 -11.97 3.03 -6.67
N LYS A 121 -12.04 3.67 -7.84
CA LYS A 121 -13.29 4.16 -8.43
C LYS A 121 -14.09 3.10 -9.19
N ASN A 122 -13.57 1.88 -9.30
CA ASN A 122 -14.31 0.80 -9.95
C ASN A 122 -15.50 0.41 -9.05
N ASN A 123 -16.69 0.32 -9.64
CA ASN A 123 -17.93 0.02 -8.95
C ASN A 123 -18.44 -1.42 -9.18
N LEU A 124 -17.74 -2.20 -10.02
CA LEU A 124 -18.10 -3.58 -10.29
C LEU A 124 -17.50 -4.48 -9.20
N LEU A 125 -18.24 -4.70 -8.13
CA LEU A 125 -17.84 -5.65 -7.08
C LEU A 125 -18.16 -7.09 -7.51
N LEU A 126 -17.37 -8.05 -7.04
CA LEU A 126 -17.63 -9.48 -7.24
C LEU A 126 -18.45 -10.04 -6.06
N ASP A 127 -19.55 -9.35 -5.76
CA ASP A 127 -20.51 -9.73 -4.72
C ASP A 127 -21.53 -10.71 -5.29
N PHE A 128 -21.88 -11.74 -4.52
CA PHE A 128 -22.84 -12.76 -4.92
C PHE A 128 -23.57 -13.34 -3.72
N SER A 129 -24.58 -14.17 -3.96
CA SER A 129 -25.33 -14.83 -2.88
C SER A 129 -25.51 -16.31 -3.17
N GLN A 130 -25.47 -17.12 -2.13
CA GLN A 130 -25.70 -18.55 -2.20
C GLN A 130 -26.45 -18.98 -0.94
N ASP A 131 -27.55 -19.73 -1.10
CA ASP A 131 -28.36 -20.25 0.00
C ASP A 131 -28.79 -19.20 1.06
N GLY A 132 -29.13 -17.99 0.59
CA GLY A 132 -29.52 -16.87 1.44
C GLY A 132 -28.35 -16.20 2.19
N GLN A 133 -27.12 -16.65 1.99
CA GLN A 133 -25.92 -16.03 2.51
C GLN A 133 -25.27 -15.14 1.44
N ARG A 134 -24.69 -14.01 1.88
CA ARG A 134 -23.94 -13.10 1.01
C ARG A 134 -22.46 -13.43 1.07
N TYR A 135 -21.82 -13.35 -0.09
CA TYR A 135 -20.39 -13.56 -0.27
C TYR A 135 -19.83 -12.45 -1.14
N PHE A 136 -18.52 -12.24 -1.07
CA PHE A 136 -17.79 -11.40 -2.01
C PHE A 136 -16.44 -12.04 -2.33
N ALA A 137 -15.97 -11.80 -3.55
CA ALA A 137 -14.63 -12.16 -3.95
C ALA A 137 -13.80 -10.89 -4.18
N GLU A 138 -12.53 -10.95 -3.80
CA GLU A 138 -11.53 -9.96 -4.15
C GLU A 138 -10.60 -10.55 -5.19
N ASP A 139 -10.26 -9.78 -6.23
CA ASP A 139 -9.33 -10.19 -7.26
C ASP A 139 -8.04 -9.36 -7.19
N SER A 140 -6.91 -10.06 -7.18
CA SER A 140 -5.58 -9.47 -7.16
C SER A 140 -4.80 -9.87 -8.41
N TYR A 141 -3.96 -8.95 -8.88
CA TYR A 141 -3.21 -9.12 -10.13
C TYR A 141 -1.76 -8.70 -9.94
N GLU A 142 -0.88 -9.35 -10.69
CA GLU A 142 0.51 -8.96 -10.82
C GLU A 142 0.64 -7.86 -11.89
N MET A 143 1.23 -6.72 -11.52
CA MET A 143 1.27 -5.54 -12.41
C MET A 143 2.41 -5.51 -13.41
N ASP A 144 3.51 -6.24 -13.19
CA ASP A 144 4.68 -6.24 -14.07
C ASP A 144 4.32 -6.77 -15.47
N PRO A 145 4.38 -5.91 -16.51
CA PRO A 145 4.05 -6.30 -17.88
C PRO A 145 5.07 -7.29 -18.48
N ARG A 146 6.24 -7.47 -17.86
CA ARG A 146 7.26 -8.44 -18.28
C ARG A 146 6.93 -9.84 -17.81
N ASN A 147 6.09 -9.98 -16.77
CA ASN A 147 5.63 -11.28 -16.32
C ASN A 147 4.51 -11.80 -17.24
N GLY A 148 4.71 -13.01 -17.78
CA GLY A 148 3.80 -13.65 -18.71
C GLY A 148 2.63 -14.40 -18.06
N ALA A 149 2.56 -14.47 -16.72
CA ALA A 149 1.43 -15.09 -16.03
C ALA A 149 0.13 -14.36 -16.37
N LYS A 150 -0.83 -15.10 -16.95
CA LYS A 150 -2.15 -14.62 -17.36
C LYS A 150 -3.20 -15.14 -16.39
N ASP A 151 -3.11 -14.70 -15.15
CA ASP A 151 -3.95 -15.13 -14.05
C ASP A 151 -4.41 -13.96 -13.17
N ALA A 152 -5.37 -14.27 -12.30
CA ALA A 152 -5.77 -13.46 -11.17
C ALA A 152 -5.82 -14.35 -9.92
N ARG A 153 -5.57 -13.77 -8.74
CA ARG A 153 -5.76 -14.45 -7.45
C ARG A 153 -7.08 -13.99 -6.88
N LEU A 154 -8.03 -14.90 -6.75
CA LEU A 154 -9.31 -14.65 -6.10
C LEU A 154 -9.23 -15.08 -4.63
N ALA A 155 -9.68 -14.22 -3.74
CA ALA A 155 -9.91 -14.52 -2.33
C ALA A 155 -11.40 -14.41 -2.05
N PHE A 156 -12.01 -15.45 -1.51
CA PHE A 156 -13.46 -15.52 -1.26
C PHE A 156 -13.77 -15.29 0.21
N TYR A 157 -14.79 -14.49 0.49
CA TYR A 157 -15.20 -14.14 1.84
C TYR A 157 -16.71 -14.32 2.00
N LYS A 158 -17.13 -14.71 3.20
CA LYS A 158 -18.53 -14.62 3.61
C LYS A 158 -18.79 -13.21 4.10
N PHE A 159 -19.91 -12.59 3.78
CA PHE A 159 -20.23 -11.29 4.37
C PHE A 159 -20.73 -11.47 5.82
N ASP A 160 -20.06 -10.86 6.79
CA ASP A 160 -20.51 -10.75 8.17
C ASP A 160 -20.41 -9.28 8.65
N PRO A 161 -21.54 -8.60 8.94
CA PRO A 161 -21.52 -7.20 9.39
C PRO A 161 -20.94 -7.02 10.81
N LYS A 162 -20.63 -8.11 11.54
CA LYS A 162 -20.05 -8.06 12.89
C LYS A 162 -18.54 -8.27 12.91
N GLU A 163 -17.94 -8.70 11.80
CA GLU A 163 -16.51 -8.94 11.69
C GLU A 163 -15.84 -7.98 10.71
N ASP A 164 -15.07 -7.05 11.24
CA ASP A 164 -14.33 -6.07 10.43
C ASP A 164 -13.11 -6.67 9.70
N LYS A 165 -12.57 -7.80 10.20
CA LYS A 165 -11.35 -8.44 9.68
C LYS A 165 -11.47 -9.96 9.72
N GLN A 166 -12.09 -10.53 8.70
CA GLN A 166 -12.25 -11.96 8.52
C GLN A 166 -11.23 -12.52 7.51
N PRO A 167 -10.64 -13.70 7.77
CA PRO A 167 -9.81 -14.36 6.78
C PRO A 167 -10.66 -14.84 5.59
N PRO A 168 -10.05 -15.01 4.40
CA PRO A 168 -10.75 -15.61 3.27
C PRO A 168 -11.15 -17.06 3.60
N LEU A 169 -12.33 -17.47 3.13
CA LEU A 169 -12.80 -18.86 3.16
C LEU A 169 -11.83 -19.77 2.41
N PHE A 170 -11.43 -19.35 1.21
CA PHE A 170 -10.44 -20.01 0.39
C PHE A 170 -9.86 -19.05 -0.64
N ASN A 171 -8.76 -19.45 -1.26
CA ASN A 171 -8.12 -18.74 -2.35
C ASN A 171 -8.19 -19.60 -3.62
N TYR A 172 -8.29 -18.95 -4.77
CA TYR A 172 -8.39 -19.62 -6.06
C TYR A 172 -7.60 -18.87 -7.13
N THR A 173 -6.86 -19.60 -7.96
CA THR A 173 -6.14 -19.01 -9.09
C THR A 173 -7.01 -19.02 -10.33
N TYR A 174 -7.54 -17.86 -10.73
CA TYR A 174 -8.27 -17.74 -11.97
C TYR A 174 -7.30 -17.62 -13.15
N PHE A 175 -7.07 -18.71 -13.88
CA PHE A 175 -6.32 -18.66 -15.13
C PHE A 175 -7.21 -18.15 -16.27
N LEU A 176 -6.65 -17.25 -17.11
CA LEU A 176 -7.31 -16.84 -18.36
C LEU A 176 -7.28 -17.96 -19.41
N ASP A 177 -6.33 -18.90 -19.29
CA ASP A 177 -6.32 -20.13 -20.06
C ASP A 177 -7.30 -21.14 -19.43
N GLU A 178 -8.25 -21.62 -20.23
CA GLU A 178 -9.33 -22.48 -19.77
C GLU A 178 -8.82 -23.85 -19.28
N LYS A 179 -7.81 -24.44 -19.93
CA LYS A 179 -7.29 -25.74 -19.51
C LYS A 179 -6.58 -25.64 -18.16
N LEU A 180 -5.79 -24.58 -17.97
CA LEU A 180 -5.17 -24.34 -16.67
C LEU A 180 -6.21 -24.06 -15.57
N ARG A 181 -7.30 -23.39 -15.93
CA ARG A 181 -8.42 -23.14 -15.01
C ARG A 181 -9.13 -24.44 -14.61
N GLU A 182 -9.40 -25.33 -15.56
CA GLU A 182 -9.95 -26.67 -15.27
C GLU A 182 -9.05 -27.50 -14.34
N GLU A 183 -7.73 -27.42 -14.49
CA GLU A 183 -6.80 -28.09 -13.56
C GLU A 183 -6.77 -27.45 -12.16
N GLU A 184 -7.01 -26.13 -12.06
CA GLU A 184 -7.16 -25.46 -10.76
C GLU A 184 -8.47 -25.85 -10.08
N ASP A 185 -9.58 -25.94 -10.81
CA ASP A 185 -10.90 -26.34 -10.29
C ASP A 185 -10.86 -27.70 -9.60
N LYS A 186 -10.06 -28.65 -10.13
CA LYS A 186 -9.88 -29.99 -9.54
C LYS A 186 -9.26 -29.98 -8.14
N LYS A 187 -8.64 -28.87 -7.73
CA LYS A 187 -8.04 -28.73 -6.38
C LYS A 187 -9.06 -28.34 -5.33
N LEU A 188 -10.24 -27.87 -5.75
CA LEU A 188 -11.27 -27.38 -4.85
C LEU A 188 -12.12 -28.51 -4.27
N GLY A 189 -12.53 -28.35 -3.01
CA GLY A 189 -13.54 -29.19 -2.37
C GLY A 189 -14.96 -28.89 -2.86
N GLY A 190 -15.92 -29.75 -2.48
CA GLY A 190 -17.32 -29.60 -2.91
C GLY A 190 -17.95 -28.25 -2.56
N ASP A 191 -17.73 -27.76 -1.33
CA ASP A 191 -18.26 -26.47 -0.89
C ASP A 191 -17.63 -25.29 -1.64
N GLU A 192 -16.31 -25.34 -1.86
CA GLU A 192 -15.56 -24.31 -2.61
C GLU A 192 -16.02 -24.25 -4.07
N LEU A 193 -16.23 -25.42 -4.70
CA LEU A 193 -16.80 -25.51 -6.06
C LEU A 193 -18.20 -24.91 -6.12
N ASN A 194 -19.04 -25.14 -5.11
CA ASN A 194 -20.39 -24.55 -5.06
C ASN A 194 -20.32 -23.01 -4.95
N ILE A 195 -19.41 -22.47 -4.13
CA ILE A 195 -19.19 -21.03 -4.00
C ILE A 195 -18.65 -20.43 -5.30
N LEU A 196 -17.67 -21.07 -5.93
CA LEU A 196 -17.13 -20.63 -7.22
C LEU A 196 -18.20 -20.69 -8.33
N ALA A 197 -19.04 -21.72 -8.34
CA ALA A 197 -20.16 -21.83 -9.28
C ALA A 197 -21.20 -20.71 -9.05
N ALA A 198 -21.51 -20.38 -7.79
CA ALA A 198 -22.40 -19.28 -7.46
C ALA A 198 -21.84 -17.94 -7.96
N LEU A 199 -20.55 -17.66 -7.79
CA LEU A 199 -19.92 -16.47 -8.37
C LEU A 199 -20.09 -16.44 -9.90
N ASN A 200 -19.80 -17.54 -10.60
CA ASN A 200 -19.95 -17.60 -12.06
C ASN A 200 -21.42 -17.43 -12.52
N GLN A 201 -22.39 -17.85 -11.73
CA GLN A 201 -23.82 -17.65 -12.03
C GLN A 201 -24.24 -16.18 -11.86
N PHE A 202 -23.77 -15.52 -10.80
CA PHE A 202 -24.08 -14.11 -10.52
C PHE A 202 -23.30 -13.15 -11.42
N VAL A 203 -22.08 -13.51 -11.79
CA VAL A 203 -21.21 -12.76 -12.70
C VAL A 203 -20.96 -13.62 -13.95
N PRO A 204 -21.96 -13.79 -14.83
CA PRO A 204 -21.85 -14.70 -15.99
C PRO A 204 -20.76 -14.30 -16.99
N ASN A 205 -20.33 -13.03 -16.96
CA ASN A 205 -19.22 -12.50 -17.76
C ASN A 205 -17.90 -12.42 -16.96
N LEU A 206 -17.73 -13.21 -15.89
CA LEU A 206 -16.53 -13.17 -15.03
C LEU A 206 -15.23 -13.28 -15.85
N ALA A 207 -15.19 -14.14 -16.86
CA ALA A 207 -14.02 -14.29 -17.73
C ALA A 207 -13.64 -12.98 -18.42
N ASP A 208 -14.62 -12.23 -18.92
CA ASP A 208 -14.40 -10.93 -19.57
C ASP A 208 -14.02 -9.86 -18.55
N VAL A 209 -14.61 -9.89 -17.35
CA VAL A 209 -14.27 -8.99 -16.24
C VAL A 209 -12.80 -9.18 -15.86
N VAL A 210 -12.39 -10.40 -15.53
CA VAL A 210 -11.00 -10.73 -15.13
C VAL A 210 -10.03 -10.40 -16.25
N LYS A 211 -10.36 -10.71 -17.51
CA LYS A 211 -9.52 -10.37 -18.67
C LYS A 211 -9.39 -8.87 -18.89
N SER A 212 -10.46 -8.10 -18.69
CA SER A 212 -10.45 -6.64 -18.78
C SER A 212 -9.57 -6.03 -17.68
N ARG A 213 -9.77 -6.47 -16.44
CA ARG A 213 -9.00 -6.04 -15.28
C ARG A 213 -7.51 -6.36 -15.41
N TYR A 214 -7.18 -7.58 -15.85
CA TYR A 214 -5.81 -7.98 -16.17
C TYR A 214 -5.15 -7.00 -17.16
N LYS A 215 -5.83 -6.63 -18.25
CA LYS A 215 -5.28 -5.67 -19.23
C LYS A 215 -5.04 -4.29 -18.63
N GLN A 216 -5.99 -3.80 -17.83
CA GLN A 216 -5.87 -2.51 -17.15
C GLN A 216 -4.68 -2.51 -16.19
N VAL A 217 -4.52 -3.57 -15.40
CA VAL A 217 -3.40 -3.72 -14.46
C VAL A 217 -2.06 -3.76 -15.19
N LYS A 218 -1.95 -4.52 -16.29
CA LYS A 218 -0.70 -4.55 -17.08
C LYS A 218 -0.39 -3.21 -17.75
N GLN A 219 -1.41 -2.40 -18.06
CA GLN A 219 -1.21 -1.04 -18.57
C GLN A 219 -0.74 -0.09 -17.46
N LEU A 220 -1.39 -0.13 -16.29
CA LEU A 220 -0.97 0.60 -15.09
C LEU A 220 0.48 0.27 -14.69
N GLY A 221 0.87 -1.01 -14.76
CA GLY A 221 2.23 -1.43 -14.49
C GLY A 221 3.26 -0.81 -15.45
N LYS A 222 2.93 -0.64 -16.73
CA LYS A 222 3.81 0.08 -17.69
C LYS A 222 3.95 1.54 -17.30
N GLU A 223 2.85 2.19 -16.96
CA GLU A 223 2.84 3.61 -16.53
C GLU A 223 3.66 3.81 -15.27
N LEU A 224 3.55 2.91 -14.28
CA LEU A 224 4.38 2.92 -13.07
C LEU A 224 5.86 2.75 -13.37
N MET A 225 6.22 1.87 -14.30
CA MET A 225 7.61 1.69 -14.74
C MET A 225 8.16 2.93 -15.45
N GLU A 226 7.34 3.63 -16.24
CA GLU A 226 7.73 4.84 -16.96
C GLU A 226 7.80 6.08 -16.05
N ALA A 227 6.88 6.20 -15.10
CA ALA A 227 6.80 7.29 -14.13
C ALA A 227 7.79 7.15 -12.97
N SER A 228 8.25 5.92 -12.68
CA SER A 228 9.32 5.70 -11.73
C SER A 228 10.52 6.54 -12.16
N PRO A 229 11.15 7.32 -11.25
CA PRO A 229 12.32 8.07 -11.60
C PRO A 229 13.29 7.10 -12.25
N LYS A 230 13.70 7.40 -13.48
CA LYS A 230 14.92 6.84 -14.06
C LYS A 230 16.04 7.38 -13.17
N THR A 231 16.17 6.81 -11.98
CA THR A 231 17.47 6.69 -11.37
C THR A 231 18.25 5.90 -12.42
N GLY A 232 18.92 6.64 -13.30
CA GLY A 232 20.32 6.32 -13.51
C GLY A 232 20.85 6.15 -12.12
N ILE A 233 20.81 4.92 -11.61
CA ILE A 233 21.78 4.45 -10.66
C ILE A 233 23.05 4.84 -11.39
N ALA A 234 23.63 5.98 -11.01
CA ALA A 234 25.04 6.18 -11.23
C ALA A 234 25.60 4.89 -10.68
N THR A 235 26.02 4.00 -11.57
CA THR A 235 26.60 2.72 -11.23
C THR A 235 27.91 3.07 -10.57
N ALA A 236 27.85 3.55 -9.32
CA ALA A 236 28.85 3.26 -8.34
C ALA A 236 29.06 1.77 -8.51
N LYS A 237 30.23 1.37 -9.00
CA LYS A 237 30.59 -0.03 -9.20
C LYS A 237 30.31 -0.74 -7.87
N ILE A 238 29.17 -1.40 -7.76
CA ILE A 238 28.79 -2.15 -6.57
C ILE A 238 29.83 -3.25 -6.45
N ASN A 239 30.59 -3.22 -5.36
CA ASN A 239 31.60 -4.23 -5.13
C ASN A 239 30.89 -5.56 -4.87
N ARG A 240 31.45 -6.68 -5.35
CA ARG A 240 30.89 -8.03 -5.14
C ARG A 240 30.60 -8.35 -3.67
N ASN A 241 31.30 -7.71 -2.75
CA ASN A 241 31.16 -7.93 -1.32
C ASN A 241 30.20 -6.96 -0.60
N ASP A 242 29.73 -5.90 -1.26
CA ASP A 242 28.81 -4.92 -0.67
C ASP A 242 27.44 -5.54 -0.43
N LEU A 243 26.64 -4.93 0.45
CA LEU A 243 25.24 -5.34 0.64
C LEU A 243 24.46 -5.14 -0.66
N CYS A 244 23.64 -6.13 -0.98
CA CYS A 244 22.91 -6.14 -2.24
C CYS A 244 21.85 -5.02 -2.23
N PRO A 245 21.78 -4.17 -3.27
CA PRO A 245 20.88 -3.02 -3.31
C PRO A 245 19.40 -3.41 -3.37
N CYS A 246 19.07 -4.69 -3.58
CA CYS A 246 17.70 -5.20 -3.51
C CYS A 246 17.16 -5.36 -2.08
N GLY A 247 17.93 -4.96 -1.05
CA GLY A 247 17.47 -5.02 0.34
C GLY A 247 17.48 -6.41 0.98
N SER A 248 18.03 -7.43 0.32
CA SER A 248 18.03 -8.82 0.84
C SER A 248 18.91 -9.07 2.08
N GLY A 249 19.71 -8.09 2.50
CA GLY A 249 20.71 -8.24 3.57
C GLY A 249 21.91 -9.14 3.21
N LYS A 250 21.94 -9.72 2.00
CA LYS A 250 23.03 -10.57 1.51
C LYS A 250 24.08 -9.75 0.75
N LYS A 251 25.33 -10.24 0.69
CA LYS A 251 26.36 -9.67 -0.20
C LYS A 251 25.93 -9.75 -1.66
N TYR A 252 26.24 -8.74 -2.48
CA TYR A 252 25.82 -8.64 -3.89
C TYR A 252 26.14 -9.90 -4.70
N LYS A 253 27.35 -10.48 -4.53
CA LYS A 253 27.78 -11.73 -5.19
C LYS A 253 26.95 -12.98 -4.84
N LYS A 254 26.22 -12.94 -3.72
CA LYS A 254 25.37 -14.05 -3.23
C LYS A 254 23.88 -13.79 -3.48
N CYS A 255 23.53 -12.71 -4.19
CA CYS A 255 22.15 -12.32 -4.44
C CYS A 255 21.96 -11.92 -5.92
N CYS A 256 21.74 -10.64 -6.22
CA CYS A 256 21.38 -10.19 -7.57
C CYS A 256 22.45 -10.48 -8.63
N ALA A 257 23.73 -10.60 -8.27
CA ALA A 257 24.77 -11.00 -9.22
C ALA A 257 24.59 -12.43 -9.78
N LEU A 258 23.85 -13.31 -9.08
CA LEU A 258 23.53 -14.66 -9.56
C LEU A 258 22.32 -14.69 -10.49
N LYS A 259 21.52 -13.62 -10.52
CA LYS A 259 20.33 -13.48 -11.39
C LYS A 259 20.65 -12.80 -12.73
N LEU A 260 21.90 -12.40 -12.96
CA LEU A 260 22.38 -11.73 -14.17
C LEU A 260 23.05 -12.70 -15.17
N ASN A 261 22.89 -14.01 -14.95
CA ASN A 261 23.30 -15.07 -15.88
C ASN A 261 22.06 -15.83 -16.38
#